data_AF-A0A921YSH6-F1
#
_entry.id   AF-A0A921YSH6-F1
#
_cell.length_a   1.000
_cell.length_b   1.000
_cell.length_c   1.000
_cell.angle_alpha   90.00
_cell.angle_beta   90.00
_cell.angle_gamma   90.00
#
_symmetry.space_group_name_H-M   'P 1'
#
loop_
_entity.id
_entity.type
_entity.pdbx_description
1 polymer ?
#
loop_
_entity_poly.entity_id
_entity_poly.type
_entity_poly.pdbx_seq_one_letter_code
_entity_poly.pdbx_strand_id
1 'polypeptide(L)'
;MRWRILLTVVSVCTAIAAYHWLMDPLTSVVTLTQSLWNHLFFTFTSTFLVLLFVTGVHRKVVAPSIITARTRSVLNDFNMSCDDTGKLILKPRPANT
;
A
#
# COMPACT_ATOMS: atom_id res chain seq x y z
N MET A 1 0.11 -2.18 10.06
CA MET A 1 1.27 -1.40 9.55
C MET A 1 2.26 -2.20 8.71
N ARG A 2 2.71 -3.41 9.12
CA ARG A 2 3.70 -4.24 8.38
C ARG A 2 3.46 -4.38 6.87
N TRP A 3 2.24 -4.74 6.46
CA TRP A 3 1.88 -4.86 5.05
C TRP A 3 1.80 -3.53 4.28
N ARG A 4 1.52 -2.41 4.98
CA ARG A 4 1.52 -1.07 4.37
C ARG A 4 2.93 -0.65 3.99
N ILE A 5 3.88 -0.82 4.91
CA ILE A 5 5.30 -0.49 4.69
C ILE A 5 5.85 -1.32 3.53
N LEU A 6 5.54 -2.63 3.49
CA LEU A 6 5.98 -3.52 2.43
C LEU A 6 5.44 -3.08 1.04
N LEU A 7 4.16 -2.70 0.96
CA LEU A 7 3.58 -2.15 -0.27
C LEU A 7 4.27 -0.85 -0.70
N THR A 8 4.52 0.07 0.22
CA THR A 8 5.17 1.34 -0.09
C THR A 8 6.60 1.11 -0.59
N VAL A 9 7.37 0.25 0.07
CA VAL A 9 8.74 -0.09 -0.33
C VAL A 9 8.76 -0.74 -1.72
N VAL A 10 7.88 -1.71 -1.97
CA VAL A 10 7.79 -2.39 -3.28
C VAL A 10 7.37 -1.40 -4.37
N SER A 11 6.39 -0.53 -4.11
CA SER A 11 5.96 0.49 -5.06
C SER A 11 7.05 1.50 -5.39
N VAL A 12 7.81 1.97 -4.39
CA VAL A 12 8.92 2.91 -4.59
C VAL A 12 10.05 2.24 -5.36
N CYS A 13 10.37 0.98 -5.03
CA CYS A 13 11.38 0.21 -5.74
C CYS A 13 11.01 0.03 -7.23
N THR A 14 9.74 -0.26 -7.54
CA THR A 14 9.29 -0.36 -8.94
C THR A 14 9.26 0.99 -9.65
N ALA A 15 8.94 2.08 -8.96
CA ALA A 15 9.01 3.42 -9.55
C ALA A 15 10.45 3.81 -9.89
N ILE A 16 11.41 3.50 -9.02
CA ILE A 16 12.84 3.69 -9.28
C ILE A 16 13.31 2.79 -10.42
N ALA A 17 12.93 1.51 -10.41
CA ALA A 17 13.28 0.58 -11.49
C ALA A 17 12.72 1.04 -12.85
N ALA A 18 11.51 1.59 -12.89
CA ALA A 18 10.91 2.17 -14.08
C ALA A 18 11.61 3.48 -14.51
N TYR A 19 12.00 4.32 -13.56
CA TYR A 19 12.75 5.55 -13.83
C TYR A 19 14.12 5.25 -14.43
N HIS A 20 14.85 4.28 -13.87
CA HIS A 20 16.12 3.80 -14.41
C HIS A 20 15.96 3.23 -15.83
N TRP A 21 14.90 2.46 -16.08
CA TRP A 21 14.60 1.93 -17.42
C TRP A 21 14.25 3.04 -18.43
N LEU A 22 13.55 4.09 -18.00
CA LEU A 22 13.14 5.21 -18.86
C LEU A 22 14.30 6.17 -19.16
N MET A 23 15.30 6.25 -18.28
CA MET A 23 16.48 7.11 -18.44
C MET A 23 17.58 6.46 -19.29
N ASP A 24 17.49 5.17 -19.62
CA ASP A 24 18.45 4.54 -20.51
C ASP A 24 18.25 5.02 -21.97
N PRO A 25 19.28 5.58 -22.64
CA PRO A 25 19.18 6.08 -24.01
C PRO A 25 19.15 4.97 -25.08
N LEU A 26 19.29 3.70 -24.67
CA LEU A 26 19.22 2.51 -25.54
C LEU A 26 17.80 1.98 -25.74
N THR A 27 16.82 2.48 -24.98
CA THR A 27 15.42 2.01 -25.05
C THR A 27 14.68 2.53 -26.28
N SER A 28 15.20 3.53 -26.99
CA SER A 28 14.60 4.06 -28.24
C SER A 28 14.89 3.21 -29.48
N VAL A 29 15.74 2.19 -29.38
CA VAL A 29 16.22 1.40 -30.54
C VAL A 29 15.89 -0.10 -30.45
N VAL A 30 15.39 -0.57 -29.29
CA VAL A 30 15.21 -2.01 -29.04
C VAL A 30 13.79 -2.30 -28.56
N THR A 31 13.15 -3.31 -29.14
CA THR A 31 11.79 -3.76 -28.78
C THR A 31 11.69 -4.16 -27.31
N LEU A 32 10.58 -3.81 -26.67
CA LEU A 32 10.26 -4.02 -25.25
C LEU A 32 10.65 -5.41 -24.73
N THR A 33 10.43 -6.45 -25.51
CA THR A 33 10.73 -7.86 -25.19
C THR A 33 12.22 -8.15 -25.02
N GLN A 34 13.09 -7.48 -25.79
CA GLN A 34 14.53 -7.73 -25.78
C GLN A 34 15.24 -6.95 -24.66
N SER A 35 14.75 -5.76 -24.32
CA SER A 35 15.17 -5.02 -23.12
C SER A 35 14.76 -5.73 -21.81
N LEU A 36 13.55 -6.32 -21.78
CA LEU A 36 13.07 -7.13 -20.65
C LEU A 36 13.91 -8.40 -20.40
N TRP A 37 14.46 -9.00 -21.46
CA TRP A 37 15.33 -10.17 -21.34
C TRP A 37 16.75 -9.80 -20.86
N ASN A 38 17.23 -8.61 -21.19
CA ASN A 38 18.59 -8.17 -20.84
C ASN A 38 18.70 -7.62 -19.40
N HIS A 39 17.63 -7.01 -18.87
CA HIS A 39 17.58 -6.49 -17.49
C HIS A 39 16.65 -7.30 -16.60
N LEU A 40 17.11 -8.51 -16.21
CA LEU A 40 16.40 -9.44 -15.32
C LEU A 40 15.88 -8.79 -14.03
N PHE A 41 16.58 -7.80 -13.47
CA PHE A 41 16.19 -7.13 -12.22
C PHE A 41 14.90 -6.29 -12.38
N PHE A 42 14.72 -5.63 -13.53
CA PHE A 42 13.52 -4.85 -13.83
C PHE A 42 12.31 -5.77 -14.02
N THR A 43 12.49 -6.86 -14.77
CA THR A 43 11.45 -7.84 -15.03
C THR A 43 11.02 -8.52 -13.72
N PHE A 44 11.98 -8.93 -12.88
CA PHE A 44 11.67 -9.58 -11.59
C PHE A 44 10.92 -8.65 -10.63
N THR A 45 11.36 -7.39 -10.49
CA THR A 45 10.70 -6.40 -9.62
C THR A 45 9.31 -6.02 -10.13
N SER A 46 9.13 -5.88 -11.44
CA SER A 46 7.84 -5.61 -12.08
C SER A 46 6.87 -6.79 -11.92
N THR A 47 7.32 -8.03 -12.20
CA THR A 47 6.50 -9.24 -12.02
C THR A 47 6.09 -9.43 -10.56
N PHE A 48 7.01 -9.20 -9.61
CA PHE A 48 6.69 -9.30 -8.18
C PHE A 48 5.67 -8.24 -7.76
N LEU A 49 5.76 -7.00 -8.27
CA LEU A 49 4.77 -5.96 -7.99
C LEU A 49 3.39 -6.35 -8.54
N VAL A 50 3.31 -6.86 -9.77
CA VAL A 50 2.05 -7.32 -10.37
C VAL A 50 1.45 -8.47 -9.56
N LEU A 51 2.23 -9.47 -9.18
CA LEU A 51 1.76 -10.57 -8.32
C LEU A 51 1.24 -10.07 -6.98
N LEU A 52 1.93 -9.10 -6.37
CA LEU A 52 1.54 -8.52 -5.09
C LEU A 52 0.25 -7.68 -5.20
N PHE A 53 0.01 -7.09 -6.37
CA PHE A 53 -1.24 -6.39 -6.69
C PHE A 53 -2.40 -7.37 -6.93
N VAL A 54 -2.19 -8.42 -7.73
CA VAL A 54 -3.20 -9.45 -8.07
C VAL A 54 -3.59 -10.30 -6.87
N THR A 55 -2.65 -10.60 -5.97
CA THR A 55 -2.93 -11.32 -4.71
C THR A 55 -3.76 -10.49 -3.71
N GLY A 56 -4.18 -9.27 -4.10
CA GLY A 56 -5.16 -8.49 -3.35
C GLY A 56 -4.61 -7.98 -2.02
N VAL A 57 -3.29 -7.80 -1.91
CA VAL A 57 -2.66 -7.23 -0.71
C VAL A 57 -3.30 -5.89 -0.38
N HIS A 58 -3.64 -5.07 -1.39
CA HIS A 58 -4.42 -3.85 -1.21
C HIS A 58 -5.71 -4.04 -0.39
N ARG A 59 -6.52 -5.08 -0.68
CA ARG A 59 -7.71 -5.42 0.12
C ARG A 59 -7.35 -5.83 1.54
N LYS A 60 -6.28 -6.61 1.73
CA LYS A 60 -5.82 -7.06 3.05
C LYS A 60 -5.36 -5.90 3.95
N VAL A 61 -4.84 -4.81 3.38
CA VAL A 61 -4.36 -3.66 4.17
C VAL A 61 -5.40 -2.58 4.40
N VAL A 62 -6.42 -2.52 3.55
CA VAL A 62 -7.51 -1.54 3.64
C VAL A 62 -8.66 -2.07 4.51
N ALA A 63 -8.93 -3.38 4.50
CA ALA A 63 -10.02 -3.98 5.28
C ALA A 63 -9.96 -3.67 6.79
N PRO A 64 -8.80 -3.79 7.49
CA PRO A 64 -8.73 -3.47 8.91
C PRO A 64 -9.03 -1.98 9.19
N SER A 65 -8.49 -1.08 8.37
CA SER A 65 -8.75 0.37 8.53
C SER A 65 -10.20 0.74 8.25
N ILE A 66 -10.88 0.06 7.32
CA ILE A 66 -12.31 0.27 7.08
C ILE A 66 -13.11 -0.18 8.30
N ILE A 67 -12.83 -1.37 8.84
CA ILE A 67 -13.57 -1.91 10.00
C ILE A 67 -13.40 -0.97 11.20
N THR A 68 -12.17 -0.57 11.55
CA THR A 68 -11.93 0.36 12.65
C THR A 68 -12.64 1.70 12.44
N ALA A 69 -12.68 2.24 11.21
CA ALA A 69 -13.40 3.47 10.92
C ALA A 69 -14.92 3.32 11.12
N ARG A 70 -15.52 2.20 10.69
CA ARG A 70 -16.94 1.91 10.93
C ARG A 70 -17.24 1.76 12.41
N THR A 71 -16.39 1.04 13.15
CA THR A 71 -16.54 0.88 14.60
C THR A 71 -16.40 2.21 15.33
N ARG A 72 -15.45 3.08 14.95
CA ARG A 72 -15.33 4.44 15.49
C ARG A 72 -16.58 5.29 15.25
N SER A 73 -17.22 5.15 14.09
CA SER A 73 -18.47 5.88 13.79
C SER A 73 -19.55 5.58 14.81
N VAL A 74 -19.78 4.29 15.12
CA VAL A 74 -20.78 3.86 16.11
C VAL A 74 -20.34 4.23 17.53
N LEU A 75 -19.07 4.02 17.88
CA LEU A 75 -18.54 4.35 19.20
C LEU A 75 -18.62 5.86 19.51
N ASN A 76 -18.55 6.71 18.49
CA ASN A 76 -18.61 8.14 18.66
C ASN A 76 -19.96 8.59 19.23
N ASP A 77 -21.07 7.92 18.87
CA ASP A 77 -22.40 8.18 19.41
C ASP A 77 -22.48 7.95 20.92
N PHE A 78 -21.59 7.09 21.45
CA PHE A 78 -21.48 6.77 22.87
C PHE A 78 -20.39 7.56 23.60
N ASN A 79 -19.82 8.60 22.98
CA ASN A 79 -18.63 9.30 23.49
C ASN A 79 -17.43 8.36 23.71
N MET A 80 -17.24 7.39 22.81
CA MET A 80 -16.13 6.44 22.83
C MET A 80 -15.38 6.47 21.50
N SER A 81 -14.18 5.87 21.48
CA SER A 81 -13.39 5.63 20.29
C SER A 81 -12.58 4.34 20.48
N CYS A 82 -11.90 3.87 19.44
CA CYS A 82 -10.97 2.74 19.55
C CYS A 82 -9.70 3.01 18.75
N ASP A 83 -8.60 2.36 19.13
CA ASP A 83 -7.34 2.39 18.40
C ASP A 83 -7.33 1.35 17.26
N ASP A 84 -6.40 1.48 16.31
CA ASP A 84 -6.23 0.54 15.19
C ASP A 84 -5.80 -0.86 15.65
N THR A 85 -5.43 -1.01 16.92
CA THR A 85 -5.11 -2.26 17.61
C THR A 85 -6.31 -2.89 18.33
N GLY A 86 -7.46 -2.22 18.36
CA GLY A 86 -8.68 -2.67 19.04
C GLY A 86 -8.82 -2.19 20.49
N LYS A 87 -7.88 -1.39 21.01
CA LYS A 87 -8.00 -0.79 22.35
C LYS A 87 -9.12 0.24 22.39
N LEU A 88 -10.04 0.12 23.34
CA LEU A 88 -11.11 1.10 23.56
C LEU A 88 -10.58 2.36 24.26
N ILE A 89 -11.03 3.53 23.82
CA ILE A 89 -10.69 4.86 24.35
C ILE A 89 -12.00 5.55 24.75
N LEU A 90 -12.17 5.85 26.03
CA LEU A 90 -13.31 6.65 26.52
C LEU A 90 -13.01 8.13 26.34
N LYS A 91 -13.95 8.88 25.76
CA LYS A 91 -13.85 10.34 25.68
C LYS A 91 -14.43 10.96 26.96
N PRO A 92 -13.95 12.14 27.39
CA PRO A 92 -14.49 12.83 28.55
C PRO A 92 -15.98 13.15 28.36
N ARG A 93 -16.74 13.16 29.46
CA ARG A 93 -18.16 13.48 29.46
C ARG A 93 -18.36 14.89 28.89
N PRO A 94 -19.24 15.10 27.90
CA PRO A 94 -19.57 16.44 27.43
C PRO A 94 -20.08 17.28 28.62
N ALA A 95 -19.52 18.47 28.80
CA ALA A 95 -19.96 19.39 29.84
C ALA A 95 -21.37 19.87 29.48
N ASN A 96 -22.31 19.71 30.42
CA ASN A 96 -23.66 20.23 30.27
C ASN A 96 -23.58 21.76 30.38
N THR A 97 -23.61 22.47 29.25
CA THR A 97 -23.99 23.89 29.16
C THR A 97 -25.44 24.00 28.76
#